data_AF-A0A1L8GGI7-F1
#
_entry.id   AF-A0A1L8GGI7-F1
#
_cell.length_a   1.000
_cell.length_b   1.000
_cell.length_c   1.000
_cell.angle_alpha   90.00
_cell.angle_beta   90.00
_cell.angle_gamma   90.00
#
_symmetry.space_group_name_H-M   'P 1'
#
loop_
_entity.id
_entity.type
_entity.pdbx_description
1 polymer ?
#
loop_
_entity_poly.entity_id
_entity_poly.type
_entity_poly.pdbx_seq_one_letter_code
_entity_poly.pdbx_strand_id
1 'polypeptide(L)'
;MLEQVQKFLLSRAACQGSDSQSRYEELFHKLDVNKDGKVDILELQEGLKAMGMEVGKGAEEKIVAAGDTNKDGHLDFGEFIRYLEEHEKKMKIAFTSLDKNKDGKIESAEIMNSLKVLGIKISLDHADKILKSMDSDGTLTVDWNEWRDHFLFNPADNIQQIIRYWKHSTVLDIGDSLTIPDEFTEEEKKTGQWWKQLMAGGMAGAVSRTGTAPLDRLKVMMQVHGSKGNSNIITGLKQMVKEGGIRSLWRGNGVNVIKIAPETAMKFWAYEQYKKLFTSESGKLGTAERFVAGSLAGATAQTSIYPMEVLKTRLAVGRTGQYSGMFDCAKKIMQKEGIRAFYKGYIPNILGIIPYAGIDLAIYETLKNYWLQNHAKDSANPGVLVLLGCGTASSTCGQLASYPLALIRTRMQAQASIEGAPQLNMGGLFRKIVAKEGFLGLYRGIGPNFLKVLPAVSISYVVYEKMKVQLGI
;
A
#
# COMPACT_ATOMS: atom_id res chain seq x y z
N MET A 1 -5.95 26.51 17.26
CA MET A 1 -6.93 26.59 18.38
C MET A 1 -6.86 25.34 19.27
N LEU A 2 -6.68 24.13 18.71
CA LEU A 2 -6.40 22.88 19.45
C LEU A 2 -5.05 22.89 20.21
N GLU A 3 -3.96 23.41 19.62
CA GLU A 3 -2.66 23.59 20.31
C GLU A 3 -2.74 24.51 21.54
N GLN A 4 -3.65 25.49 21.54
CA GLN A 4 -3.83 26.40 22.68
C GLN A 4 -4.55 25.71 23.85
N VAL A 5 -5.36 24.68 23.58
CA VAL A 5 -6.04 23.89 24.61
C VAL A 5 -5.09 22.86 25.23
N GLN A 6 -4.24 22.22 24.42
CA GLN A 6 -3.13 21.37 24.91
C GLN A 6 -2.14 22.18 25.78
N LYS A 7 -1.77 23.40 25.35
CA LYS A 7 -0.91 24.33 26.12
C LYS A 7 -1.51 24.76 27.47
N PHE A 8 -2.83 24.79 27.60
CA PHE A 8 -3.50 25.24 28.83
C PHE A 8 -3.70 24.12 29.85
N LEU A 9 -3.79 22.86 29.41
CA LEU A 9 -4.10 21.73 30.29
C LEU A 9 -2.88 21.06 30.93
N LEU A 10 -1.66 21.26 30.40
CA LEU A 10 -0.45 20.56 30.86
C LEU A 10 0.75 21.46 31.19
N SER A 11 0.61 22.79 31.20
CA SER A 11 1.72 23.68 31.57
C SER A 11 1.43 24.50 32.82
N ARG A 12 1.95 24.03 33.97
CA ARG A 12 2.84 24.77 34.87
C ARG A 12 3.19 23.91 36.08
N ALA A 13 4.38 23.33 36.07
CA ALA A 13 5.37 23.46 37.16
C ALA A 13 6.56 22.55 36.90
N ALA A 14 7.74 23.15 37.07
CA ALA A 14 8.99 22.43 37.20
C ALA A 14 9.11 21.95 38.65
N CYS A 15 9.31 20.65 38.88
CA CYS A 15 10.31 20.09 39.81
C CYS A 15 10.10 18.60 40.08
N GLN A 16 11.20 17.91 40.38
CA GLN A 16 11.29 16.47 40.62
C GLN A 16 10.45 16.00 41.82
N GLY A 17 9.73 14.89 41.64
CA GLY A 17 9.42 13.92 42.69
C GLY A 17 8.05 14.02 43.39
N SER A 18 7.57 15.21 43.72
CA SER A 18 6.30 15.38 44.46
C SER A 18 5.11 15.87 43.62
N ASP A 19 5.39 16.43 42.44
CA ASP A 19 4.39 17.06 41.57
C ASP A 19 3.72 16.06 40.59
N SER A 20 4.38 14.92 40.33
CA SER A 20 3.88 13.89 39.40
C SER A 20 2.60 13.22 39.90
N GLN A 21 2.47 13.02 41.22
CA GLN A 21 1.34 12.32 41.83
C GLN A 21 0.06 13.17 41.74
N SER A 22 0.15 14.46 42.08
CA SER A 22 -0.93 15.44 41.92
C SER A 22 -1.39 15.56 40.46
N ARG A 23 -0.44 15.50 39.51
CA ARG A 23 -0.74 15.54 38.08
C ARG A 23 -1.49 14.30 37.59
N TYR A 24 -1.10 13.11 38.04
CA TYR A 24 -1.81 11.88 37.67
C TYR A 24 -3.20 11.82 38.32
N GLU A 25 -3.35 12.39 39.51
CA GLU A 25 -4.64 12.53 40.19
C GLU A 25 -5.60 13.45 39.43
N GLU A 26 -5.14 14.62 38.98
CA GLU A 26 -5.93 15.48 38.11
C GLU A 26 -6.29 14.83 36.77
N LEU A 27 -5.37 14.03 36.21
CA LEU A 27 -5.60 13.32 34.95
C LEU A 27 -6.62 12.19 35.14
N PHE A 28 -6.52 11.42 36.22
CA PHE A 28 -7.47 10.37 36.58
C PHE A 28 -8.87 10.95 36.77
N HIS A 29 -9.02 12.05 37.51
CA HIS A 29 -10.31 12.71 37.69
C HIS A 29 -10.91 13.32 36.42
N LYS A 30 -10.08 13.64 35.42
CA LYS A 30 -10.56 14.09 34.10
C LYS A 30 -11.02 12.93 33.23
N LEU A 31 -10.48 11.74 33.43
CA LEU A 31 -10.83 10.52 32.71
C LEU A 31 -12.03 9.80 33.34
N ASP A 32 -12.13 9.80 34.67
CA ASP A 32 -13.26 9.27 35.44
C ASP A 32 -14.48 10.22 35.35
N VAL A 33 -15.23 10.09 34.26
CA VAL A 33 -16.38 10.95 33.94
C VAL A 33 -17.55 10.65 34.89
N ASN A 34 -17.75 9.38 35.23
CA ASN A 34 -18.87 8.92 36.05
C ASN A 34 -18.63 9.06 37.57
N LYS A 35 -17.38 9.33 37.98
CA LYS A 35 -16.90 9.50 39.37
C LYS A 35 -17.03 8.25 40.23
N ASP A 36 -16.91 7.07 39.64
CA ASP A 36 -16.97 5.78 40.34
C ASP A 36 -15.61 5.34 40.89
N GLY A 37 -14.55 6.12 40.62
CA GLY A 37 -13.19 5.83 41.08
C GLY A 37 -12.47 4.77 40.25
N LYS A 38 -12.99 4.46 39.06
CA LYS A 38 -12.39 3.59 38.06
C LYS A 38 -12.40 4.27 36.70
N VAL A 39 -11.52 3.83 35.80
CA VAL A 39 -11.51 4.26 34.41
C VAL A 39 -11.72 3.03 33.53
N ASP A 40 -12.83 2.99 32.81
CA ASP A 40 -13.11 1.94 31.83
C ASP A 40 -12.59 2.30 30.42
N ILE A 41 -12.70 1.35 29.48
CA ILE A 41 -12.21 1.53 28.10
C ILE A 41 -12.94 2.67 27.39
N LEU A 42 -14.24 2.88 27.67
CA LEU A 42 -15.05 3.92 27.03
C LEU A 42 -14.70 5.30 27.59
N GLU A 43 -14.53 5.42 28.90
CA GLU A 43 -14.08 6.63 29.59
C GLU A 43 -12.67 7.03 29.17
N LEU A 44 -11.77 6.05 29.05
CA LEU A 44 -10.44 6.28 28.52
C LEU A 44 -10.51 6.78 27.07
N GLN A 45 -11.34 6.17 26.23
CA GLN A 45 -11.52 6.57 24.84
C GLN A 45 -12.11 7.98 24.70
N GLU A 46 -13.15 8.30 25.46
CA GLU A 46 -13.79 9.62 25.46
C GLU A 46 -12.86 10.70 26.03
N GLY A 47 -12.15 10.40 27.11
CA GLY A 47 -11.19 11.30 27.74
C GLY A 47 -10.00 11.61 26.85
N LEU A 48 -9.42 10.60 26.19
CA LEU A 48 -8.32 10.79 25.24
C LEU A 48 -8.76 11.62 24.03
N LYS A 49 -9.96 11.37 23.52
CA LYS A 49 -10.56 12.16 22.43
C LYS A 49 -10.85 13.60 22.85
N ALA A 50 -11.33 13.83 24.08
CA ALA A 50 -11.56 15.16 24.65
C ALA A 50 -10.26 15.94 24.85
N MET A 51 -9.15 15.24 25.13
CA MET A 51 -7.80 15.80 25.21
C MET A 51 -7.16 16.03 23.83
N GLY A 52 -7.87 15.74 22.73
CA GLY A 52 -7.37 15.90 21.37
C GLY A 52 -6.30 14.88 20.97
N MET A 53 -6.18 13.77 21.73
CA MET A 53 -5.23 12.70 21.47
C MET A 53 -5.92 11.61 20.65
N GLU A 54 -5.56 11.49 19.37
CA GLU A 54 -5.97 10.34 18.55
C GLU A 54 -5.05 9.16 18.83
N VAL A 55 -5.49 8.26 19.71
CA VAL A 55 -4.79 7.01 19.98
C VAL A 55 -5.26 5.95 18.97
N GLY A 56 -4.34 5.13 18.47
CA GLY A 56 -4.66 4.13 17.44
C GLY A 56 -5.74 3.16 17.92
N LYS A 57 -6.62 2.68 17.02
CA LYS A 57 -7.71 1.74 17.36
C LYS A 57 -7.20 0.56 18.21
N GLY A 58 -7.76 0.38 19.41
CA GLY A 58 -7.43 -0.70 20.33
C GLY A 58 -6.19 -0.42 21.21
N ALA A 59 -5.72 0.83 21.26
CA ALA A 59 -4.68 1.24 22.21
C ALA A 59 -5.24 1.31 23.64
N GLU A 60 -6.49 1.72 23.79
CA GLU A 60 -7.22 1.82 25.05
C GLU A 60 -7.34 0.44 25.69
N GLU A 61 -7.68 -0.58 24.90
CA GLU A 61 -7.73 -1.98 25.31
C GLU A 61 -6.36 -2.49 25.77
N LYS A 62 -5.27 -2.08 25.11
CA LYS A 62 -3.89 -2.44 25.49
C LYS A 62 -3.44 -1.74 26.77
N ILE A 63 -3.83 -0.47 26.95
CA ILE A 63 -3.52 0.32 28.16
C ILE A 63 -4.22 -0.30 29.36
N VAL A 64 -5.54 -0.56 29.26
CA VAL A 64 -6.32 -1.20 30.33
C VAL A 64 -5.78 -2.59 30.61
N ALA A 65 -5.54 -3.42 29.59
CA ALA A 65 -4.99 -4.77 29.80
C ALA A 65 -3.58 -4.80 30.40
N ALA A 66 -2.80 -3.73 30.25
CA ALA A 66 -1.44 -3.62 30.81
C ALA A 66 -1.44 -3.06 32.24
N GLY A 67 -2.41 -2.22 32.60
CA GLY A 67 -2.54 -1.64 33.95
C GLY A 67 -3.36 -2.48 34.92
N ASP A 68 -4.36 -3.20 34.41
CA ASP A 68 -5.32 -4.00 35.19
C ASP A 68 -4.63 -5.22 35.81
N THR A 69 -4.34 -5.12 37.11
CA THR A 69 -3.60 -6.14 37.88
C THR A 69 -4.53 -7.20 38.42
N ASN A 70 -5.72 -6.75 38.84
CA ASN A 70 -6.74 -7.57 39.48
C ASN A 70 -7.64 -8.30 38.46
N LYS A 71 -7.54 -7.94 37.17
CA LYS A 71 -8.28 -8.47 36.01
C LYS A 71 -9.79 -8.22 36.08
N ASP A 72 -10.20 -7.10 36.67
CA ASP A 72 -11.61 -6.71 36.76
C ASP A 72 -12.13 -5.98 35.51
N GLY A 73 -11.26 -5.69 34.55
CA GLY A 73 -11.58 -5.04 33.29
C GLY A 73 -11.58 -3.50 33.36
N HIS A 74 -11.16 -2.93 34.50
CA HIS A 74 -11.10 -1.50 34.75
C HIS A 74 -9.72 -1.12 35.29
N LEU A 75 -9.40 0.18 35.28
CA LEU A 75 -8.23 0.71 35.98
C LEU A 75 -8.67 1.48 37.21
N ASP A 76 -8.40 0.94 38.40
CA ASP A 76 -8.52 1.73 39.61
C ASP A 76 -7.40 2.78 39.70
N PHE A 77 -7.54 3.75 40.62
CA PHE A 77 -6.57 4.83 40.78
C PHE A 77 -5.13 4.34 41.00
N GLY A 78 -4.96 3.27 41.79
CA GLY A 78 -3.65 2.70 42.09
C GLY A 78 -3.04 1.99 40.89
N GLU A 79 -3.85 1.23 40.15
CA GLU A 79 -3.46 0.55 38.91
C GLU A 79 -3.11 1.55 37.80
N PHE A 80 -3.90 2.63 37.67
CA PHE A 80 -3.68 3.69 36.69
C PHE A 80 -2.36 4.44 36.95
N ILE A 81 -2.10 4.86 38.19
CA ILE A 81 -0.83 5.51 38.54
C ILE A 81 0.34 4.57 38.28
N ARG A 82 0.24 3.32 38.74
CA ARG A 82 1.34 2.36 38.57
C ARG A 82 1.65 2.11 37.11
N TYR A 83 0.63 1.99 36.26
CA TYR A 83 0.79 1.89 34.82
C TYR A 83 1.52 3.10 34.25
N LEU A 84 1.08 4.32 34.58
CA LEU A 84 1.70 5.56 34.09
C LEU A 84 3.15 5.72 34.56
N GLU A 85 3.44 5.39 35.81
CA GLU A 85 4.81 5.44 36.35
C GLU A 85 5.74 4.44 35.67
N GLU A 86 5.27 3.21 35.45
CA GLU A 86 6.02 2.19 34.72
C GLU A 86 6.22 2.57 33.26
N HIS A 87 5.20 3.14 32.62
CA HIS A 87 5.26 3.62 31.25
C HIS A 87 6.22 4.80 31.10
N GLU A 88 6.17 5.78 32.01
CA GLU A 88 7.09 6.92 32.03
C GLU A 88 8.54 6.46 32.22
N LYS A 89 8.80 5.45 33.08
CA LYS A 89 10.14 4.84 33.21
C LYS A 89 10.62 4.23 31.89
N LYS A 90 9.75 3.51 31.17
CA LYS A 90 10.07 2.94 29.85
C LYS A 90 10.36 4.03 28.82
N MET A 91 9.54 5.09 28.79
CA MET A 91 9.74 6.24 27.90
C MET A 91 11.04 6.99 28.21
N LYS A 92 11.43 7.07 29.48
CA LYS A 92 12.71 7.65 29.88
C LYS A 92 13.91 6.86 29.40
N ILE A 93 13.81 5.53 29.43
CA ILE A 93 14.83 4.64 28.85
C ILE A 93 14.91 4.84 27.34
N ALA A 94 13.77 4.96 26.65
CA ALA A 94 13.74 5.20 25.21
C ALA A 94 14.34 6.58 24.85
N PHE A 95 13.99 7.64 25.59
CA PHE A 95 14.54 8.99 25.44
C PHE A 95 16.07 8.98 25.59
N THR A 96 16.57 8.42 26.70
CA THR A 96 18.01 8.32 26.98
C THR A 96 18.75 7.44 25.95
N SER A 97 18.04 6.53 25.29
CA SER A 97 18.64 5.69 24.24
C SER A 97 18.85 6.46 22.93
N LEU A 98 18.03 7.48 22.67
CA LEU A 98 18.07 8.35 21.51
C LEU A 98 19.06 9.51 21.72
N ASP A 99 18.99 10.17 22.87
CA ASP A 99 19.89 11.23 23.31
C ASP A 99 21.33 10.68 23.52
N LYS A 100 22.16 10.77 22.48
CA LYS A 100 23.51 10.21 22.45
C LYS A 100 24.51 11.15 23.08
N ASN A 101 24.31 12.45 22.89
CA ASN A 101 25.20 13.48 23.42
C ASN A 101 24.90 13.81 24.91
N LYS A 102 23.78 13.30 25.43
CA LYS A 102 23.29 13.47 26.82
C LYS A 102 23.04 14.92 27.18
N ASP A 103 22.62 15.73 26.22
CA ASP A 103 22.30 17.14 26.45
C ASP A 103 20.85 17.35 26.92
N GLY A 104 20.07 16.27 27.02
CA GLY A 104 18.68 16.29 27.48
C GLY A 104 17.69 16.74 26.41
N LYS A 105 18.11 16.79 25.14
CA LYS A 105 17.28 17.12 23.98
C LYS A 105 17.52 16.12 22.86
N ILE A 106 16.46 15.79 22.13
CA ILE A 106 16.57 14.94 20.94
C ILE A 106 16.63 15.83 19.70
N GLU A 107 17.70 15.68 18.93
CA GLU A 107 17.93 16.38 17.68
C GLU A 107 17.80 15.47 16.44
N SER A 108 17.68 16.07 15.25
CA SER A 108 17.47 15.33 14.00
C SER A 108 18.62 14.37 13.72
N ALA A 109 19.84 14.79 14.05
CA ALA A 109 21.03 13.97 13.92
C ALA A 109 20.97 12.70 14.78
N GLU A 110 20.38 12.78 15.97
CA GLU A 110 20.28 11.67 16.90
C GLU A 110 19.19 10.67 16.49
N ILE A 111 18.07 11.17 15.97
CA ILE A 111 17.04 10.35 15.33
C ILE A 111 17.62 9.62 14.11
N MET A 112 18.34 10.33 13.25
CA MET A 112 19.01 9.75 12.08
C MET A 112 20.02 8.67 12.48
N ASN A 113 20.86 8.94 13.48
CA ASN A 113 21.87 8.00 13.95
C ASN A 113 21.24 6.76 14.58
N SER A 114 20.21 6.94 15.40
CA SER A 114 19.52 5.84 16.08
C SER A 114 18.75 4.96 15.10
N LEU A 115 18.07 5.56 14.12
CA LEU A 115 17.42 4.82 13.04
C LEU A 115 18.45 4.10 12.15
N LYS A 116 19.59 4.74 11.86
CA LYS A 116 20.69 4.15 11.09
C LYS A 116 21.28 2.92 11.79
N VAL A 117 21.49 2.97 13.11
CA VAL A 117 21.91 1.82 13.93
C VAL A 117 20.88 0.69 13.86
N LEU A 118 19.60 1.04 13.73
CA LEU A 118 18.52 0.07 13.56
C LEU A 118 18.30 -0.37 12.11
N GLY A 119 19.15 0.05 11.17
CA GLY A 119 19.12 -0.35 9.76
C GLY A 119 18.18 0.48 8.89
N ILE A 120 17.64 1.58 9.40
CA ILE A 120 16.71 2.48 8.72
C ILE A 120 17.45 3.76 8.39
N LYS A 121 17.72 4.00 7.10
CA LYS A 121 18.31 5.26 6.64
C LYS A 121 17.19 6.24 6.28
N ILE A 122 17.16 7.37 6.97
CA ILE A 122 16.23 8.46 6.69
C ILE A 122 17.03 9.71 6.29
N SER A 123 16.40 10.61 5.53
CA SER A 123 16.97 11.92 5.24
C SER A 123 16.79 12.88 6.41
N LEU A 124 17.55 13.98 6.43
CA LEU A 124 17.41 15.03 7.43
C LEU A 124 15.97 15.59 7.46
N ASP A 125 15.38 15.84 6.28
CA ASP A 125 13.98 16.30 6.17
C ASP A 125 12.96 15.35 6.82
N HIS A 126 13.18 14.03 6.74
CA HIS A 126 12.34 13.06 7.43
C HIS A 126 12.56 13.05 8.95
N ALA A 127 13.80 13.27 9.40
CA ALA A 127 14.10 13.38 10.83
C ALA A 127 13.48 14.65 11.43
N ASP A 128 13.58 15.77 10.71
CA ASP A 128 12.96 17.04 11.10
C ASP A 128 11.43 16.92 11.17
N LYS A 129 10.81 16.15 10.27
CA LYS A 129 9.37 15.85 10.32
C LYS A 129 8.97 15.05 11.55
N ILE A 130 9.80 14.08 11.97
CA ILE A 130 9.56 13.32 13.20
C ILE A 130 9.65 14.25 14.41
N LEU A 131 10.67 15.11 14.47
CA LEU A 131 10.77 16.09 15.56
C LEU A 131 9.58 17.04 15.60
N LYS A 132 9.20 17.62 14.47
CA LYS A 132 8.04 18.54 14.38
C LYS A 132 6.72 17.92 14.83
N SER A 133 6.58 16.59 14.78
CA SER A 133 5.38 15.94 15.31
C SER A 133 5.32 15.87 16.84
N MET A 134 6.46 16.09 17.51
CA MET A 134 6.60 16.00 18.97
C MET A 134 6.93 17.36 19.59
N ASP A 135 7.69 18.18 18.88
CA ASP A 135 8.08 19.54 19.22
C ASP A 135 6.85 20.45 19.29
N SER A 136 6.54 20.90 20.51
CA SER A 136 5.35 21.71 20.83
C SER A 136 5.69 23.19 21.00
N ASP A 137 6.97 23.50 21.22
CA ASP A 137 7.47 24.86 21.41
C ASP A 137 8.11 25.47 20.14
N GLY A 138 8.31 24.66 19.10
CA GLY A 138 8.83 25.05 17.80
C GLY A 138 10.35 25.21 17.78
N THR A 139 11.07 24.62 18.74
CA THR A 139 12.53 24.72 18.86
C THR A 139 13.30 23.84 17.89
N LEU A 140 12.61 22.95 17.14
CA LEU A 140 13.20 21.89 16.31
C LEU A 140 14.10 20.94 17.12
N THR A 141 13.85 20.85 18.43
CA THR A 141 14.42 19.88 19.35
C THR A 141 13.31 19.35 20.23
N VAL A 142 13.44 18.14 20.77
CA VAL A 142 12.41 17.56 21.64
C VAL A 142 13.00 17.31 23.02
N ASP A 143 12.46 17.98 24.03
CA ASP A 143 12.88 17.77 25.41
C ASP A 143 12.14 16.61 26.10
N TRP A 144 12.52 16.30 27.34
CA TRP A 144 11.89 15.21 28.10
C TRP A 144 10.38 15.42 28.32
N ASN A 145 9.92 16.65 28.54
CA ASN A 145 8.51 16.91 28.81
C ASN A 145 7.69 16.71 27.53
N GLU A 146 8.16 17.24 26.41
CA GLU A 146 7.52 17.06 25.10
C GLU A 146 7.48 15.58 24.71
N TRP A 147 8.59 14.86 24.91
CA TRP A 147 8.65 13.42 24.69
C TRP A 147 7.67 12.64 25.56
N ARG A 148 7.64 12.93 26.88
CA ARG A 148 6.74 12.28 27.83
C ARG A 148 5.30 12.51 27.43
N ASP A 149 4.92 13.75 27.16
CA ASP A 149 3.53 14.13 26.91
C ASP A 149 3.05 13.58 25.55
N HIS A 150 3.93 13.52 24.54
CA HIS A 150 3.63 12.92 23.25
C HIS A 150 3.42 11.39 23.32
N PHE A 151 4.16 10.68 24.18
CA PHE A 151 4.06 9.22 24.30
C PHE A 151 3.26 8.71 25.50
N LEU A 152 2.69 9.60 26.32
CA LEU A 152 2.05 9.26 27.60
C LEU A 152 0.97 8.16 27.47
N PHE A 153 0.17 8.23 26.41
CA PHE A 153 -0.89 7.25 26.12
C PHE A 153 -0.60 6.43 24.85
N ASN A 154 0.63 6.44 24.37
CA ASN A 154 1.05 5.55 23.30
C ASN A 154 1.37 4.17 23.89
N PRO A 155 0.81 3.07 23.38
CA PRO A 155 1.07 1.73 23.90
C PRO A 155 2.50 1.22 23.63
N ALA A 156 3.33 2.01 22.92
CA ALA A 156 4.71 1.65 22.64
C ALA A 156 5.54 1.54 23.93
N ASP A 157 6.13 0.37 24.19
CA ASP A 157 6.87 0.09 25.43
C ASP A 157 8.40 0.23 25.30
N ASN A 158 8.90 0.39 24.07
CA ASN A 158 10.33 0.43 23.77
C ASN A 158 10.64 1.20 22.49
N ILE A 159 11.92 1.53 22.30
CA ILE A 159 12.39 2.32 21.15
C ILE A 159 12.05 1.70 19.79
N GLN A 160 12.02 0.36 19.68
CA GLN A 160 11.66 -0.31 18.43
C GLN A 160 10.17 -0.12 18.11
N GLN A 161 9.30 -0.17 19.12
CA GLN A 161 7.87 0.10 18.96
C GLN A 161 7.60 1.58 18.64
N ILE A 162 8.35 2.50 19.24
CA ILE A 162 8.28 3.94 18.91
C ILE A 162 8.68 4.19 17.45
N ILE A 163 9.74 3.54 16.98
CA ILE A 163 10.17 3.64 15.59
C ILE A 163 9.15 3.03 14.63
N ARG A 164 8.51 1.93 15.02
CA ARG A 164 7.37 1.38 14.27
C ARG A 164 6.18 2.34 14.26
N TYR A 165 5.90 2.99 15.38
CA TYR A 165 4.88 4.02 15.46
C TYR A 165 5.18 5.13 14.44
N TRP A 166 6.40 5.69 14.42
CA TRP A 166 6.80 6.68 13.41
C TRP A 166 6.73 6.18 11.97
N LYS A 167 6.95 4.87 11.75
CA LYS A 167 6.80 4.23 10.43
C LYS A 167 5.33 4.17 9.99
N HIS A 168 4.42 3.78 10.88
CA HIS A 168 3.00 3.60 10.58
C HIS A 168 2.19 4.90 10.65
N SER A 169 2.61 5.86 11.48
CA SER A 169 1.90 7.13 11.73
C SER A 169 2.14 8.18 10.63
N THR A 170 2.31 7.77 9.37
CA THR A 170 2.42 8.62 8.17
C THR A 170 3.67 9.52 8.00
N VAL A 171 4.62 9.54 8.95
CA VAL A 171 5.81 10.42 8.85
C VAL A 171 6.95 9.82 8.00
N LEU A 172 7.03 8.49 7.92
CA LEU A 172 8.01 7.74 7.12
C LEU A 172 7.35 6.86 6.04
N ASP A 173 6.24 7.34 5.47
CA ASP A 173 5.60 6.68 4.33
C ASP A 173 6.44 6.90 3.06
N ILE A 174 7.53 6.14 2.94
CA ILE A 174 8.26 5.91 1.70
C ILE A 174 7.24 5.32 0.74
N GLY A 175 6.86 6.14 -0.23
CA GLY A 175 5.70 5.99 -1.08
C GLY A 175 5.31 4.54 -1.36
N ASP A 176 4.11 4.20 -0.88
CA ASP A 176 3.27 3.08 -1.25
C ASP A 176 3.72 2.36 -2.53
N SER A 177 4.67 1.45 -2.36
CA SER A 177 4.90 0.40 -3.30
C SER A 177 3.80 -0.61 -3.05
N LEU A 178 2.79 -0.62 -3.92
CA LEU A 178 1.91 -1.76 -4.20
C LEU A 178 2.69 -3.05 -4.62
N THR A 179 4.01 -3.04 -4.44
CA THR A 179 4.90 -4.18 -4.56
C THR A 179 5.35 -4.65 -3.17
N ILE A 180 4.56 -5.60 -2.64
CA ILE A 180 4.82 -6.41 -1.44
C ILE A 180 4.42 -5.63 -0.17
N PRO A 181 3.39 -6.08 0.57
CA PRO A 181 3.10 -5.54 1.90
C PRO A 181 4.38 -5.48 2.71
N ASP A 182 4.57 -4.34 3.39
CA ASP A 182 5.53 -4.20 4.47
C ASP A 182 5.49 -5.45 5.34
N GLU A 183 6.67 -5.97 5.69
CA GLU A 183 6.86 -7.19 6.50
C GLU A 183 5.73 -7.35 7.52
N PHE A 184 4.80 -8.30 7.26
CA PHE A 184 3.83 -8.70 8.27
C PHE A 184 4.63 -9.08 9.51
N THR A 185 4.36 -8.41 10.62
CA THR A 185 5.05 -8.63 11.88
C THR A 185 4.93 -10.10 12.28
N GLU A 186 5.89 -10.61 13.04
CA GLU A 186 5.78 -11.96 13.62
C GLU A 186 4.51 -12.11 14.49
N GLU A 187 3.99 -10.99 15.02
CA GLU A 187 2.70 -10.92 15.69
C GLU A 187 1.53 -11.06 14.71
N GLU A 188 1.47 -10.31 13.61
CA GLU A 188 0.42 -10.44 12.58
C GLU A 188 0.40 -11.83 11.92
N LYS A 189 1.56 -12.49 11.81
CA LYS A 189 1.68 -13.88 11.37
C LYS A 189 1.09 -14.85 12.39
N LYS A 190 1.33 -14.63 13.70
CA LYS A 190 0.81 -15.46 14.79
C LYS A 190 -0.68 -15.24 15.08
N THR A 191 -1.17 -14.00 14.95
CA THR A 191 -2.59 -13.63 15.19
C THR A 191 -3.51 -13.99 14.03
N GLY A 192 -2.96 -14.38 12.87
CA GLY A 192 -3.72 -14.67 11.66
C GLY A 192 -4.28 -13.42 10.95
N GLN A 193 -3.94 -12.21 11.39
CA GLN A 193 -4.39 -10.98 10.71
C GLN A 193 -3.86 -10.87 9.28
N TRP A 194 -2.68 -11.43 9.00
CA TRP A 194 -2.09 -11.43 7.66
C TRP A 194 -3.01 -12.08 6.61
N TRP A 195 -3.63 -13.23 6.92
CA TRP A 195 -4.49 -13.93 5.96
C TRP A 195 -5.77 -13.13 5.72
N LYS A 196 -6.29 -12.46 6.76
CA LYS A 196 -7.49 -11.60 6.66
C LYS A 196 -7.24 -10.43 5.74
N GLN A 197 -6.09 -9.75 5.88
CA GLN A 197 -5.70 -8.66 5.00
C GLN A 197 -5.50 -9.13 3.55
N LEU A 198 -4.88 -10.30 3.34
CA LEU A 198 -4.75 -10.91 2.01
C LEU A 198 -6.11 -11.29 1.41
N MET A 199 -7.04 -11.82 2.20
CA MET A 199 -8.39 -12.14 1.74
C MET A 199 -9.19 -10.88 1.38
N ALA A 200 -9.10 -9.82 2.19
CA ALA A 200 -9.71 -8.53 1.88
C ALA A 200 -9.16 -7.96 0.56
N GLY A 201 -7.84 -7.96 0.39
CA GLY A 201 -7.19 -7.50 -0.85
C GLY A 201 -7.52 -8.37 -2.06
N GLY A 202 -7.55 -9.69 -1.89
CA GLY A 202 -7.90 -10.66 -2.94
C GLY A 202 -9.35 -10.51 -3.41
N MET A 203 -10.30 -10.37 -2.47
CA MET A 203 -11.71 -10.15 -2.78
C MET A 203 -11.93 -8.80 -3.46
N ALA A 204 -11.35 -7.72 -2.92
CA ALA A 204 -11.37 -6.40 -3.53
C ALA A 204 -10.86 -6.43 -4.97
N GLY A 205 -9.71 -7.08 -5.18
CA GLY A 205 -9.12 -7.27 -6.51
C GLY A 205 -9.95 -8.13 -7.46
N ALA A 206 -10.70 -9.11 -6.96
CA ALA A 206 -11.57 -9.98 -7.77
C ALA A 206 -12.86 -9.25 -8.19
N VAL A 207 -13.52 -8.56 -7.26
CA VAL A 207 -14.75 -7.80 -7.52
C VAL A 207 -14.47 -6.63 -8.47
N SER A 208 -13.39 -5.87 -8.23
CA SER A 208 -12.97 -4.76 -9.10
C SER A 208 -12.66 -5.21 -10.53
N ARG A 209 -11.90 -6.31 -10.69
CA ARG A 209 -11.62 -6.89 -12.02
C ARG A 209 -12.89 -7.36 -12.73
N THR A 210 -13.85 -7.91 -11.98
CA THR A 210 -15.13 -8.40 -12.54
C THR A 210 -16.05 -7.25 -12.95
N GLY A 211 -16.13 -6.19 -12.13
CA GLY A 211 -16.89 -4.99 -12.47
C GLY A 211 -16.32 -4.25 -13.69
N THR A 212 -15.00 -4.29 -13.88
CA THR A 212 -14.32 -3.63 -15.00
C THR A 212 -13.97 -4.55 -16.18
N ALA A 213 -14.39 -5.82 -16.13
CA ALA A 213 -14.10 -6.80 -17.17
C ALA A 213 -14.62 -6.42 -18.58
N PRO A 214 -15.83 -5.83 -18.74
CA PRO A 214 -16.30 -5.39 -20.05
C PRO A 214 -15.36 -4.38 -20.73
N LEU A 215 -14.83 -3.42 -19.97
CA LEU A 215 -13.88 -2.43 -20.46
C LEU A 215 -12.51 -3.04 -20.74
N ASP A 216 -12.07 -4.01 -19.92
CA ASP A 216 -10.83 -4.75 -20.13
C ASP A 216 -10.87 -5.58 -21.42
N ARG A 217 -11.97 -6.29 -21.68
CA ARG A 217 -12.15 -7.04 -22.93
C ARG A 217 -12.25 -6.10 -24.13
N LEU A 218 -12.98 -4.98 -24.00
CA LEU A 218 -13.08 -3.96 -25.06
C LEU A 218 -11.70 -3.40 -25.42
N LYS A 219 -10.88 -3.05 -24.42
CA LYS A 219 -9.48 -2.61 -24.62
C LYS A 219 -8.73 -3.63 -25.47
N VAL A 220 -8.72 -4.90 -25.08
CA VAL A 220 -8.01 -5.96 -25.80
C VAL A 220 -8.53 -6.12 -27.22
N MET A 221 -9.85 -6.09 -27.43
CA MET A 221 -10.46 -6.17 -28.76
C MET A 221 -10.05 -5.01 -29.66
N MET A 222 -10.05 -3.77 -29.15
CA MET A 222 -9.61 -2.59 -29.89
C MET A 222 -8.11 -2.60 -30.19
N GLN A 223 -7.30 -3.11 -29.25
CA GLN A 223 -5.85 -3.27 -29.44
C GLN A 223 -5.52 -4.24 -30.59
N VAL A 224 -6.28 -5.33 -30.73
CA VAL A 224 -6.02 -6.39 -31.71
C VAL A 224 -6.73 -6.16 -33.05
N HIS A 225 -8.01 -5.76 -33.04
CA HIS A 225 -8.85 -5.68 -34.23
C HIS A 225 -9.09 -4.24 -34.73
N GLY A 226 -8.60 -3.21 -34.02
CA GLY A 226 -8.92 -1.81 -34.29
C GLY A 226 -8.56 -1.28 -35.69
N SER A 227 -7.82 -2.04 -36.51
CA SER A 227 -7.47 -1.67 -37.89
C SER A 227 -8.65 -1.73 -38.87
N LYS A 228 -9.79 -2.35 -38.52
CA LYS A 228 -10.93 -2.57 -39.43
C LYS A 228 -12.10 -1.57 -39.29
N GLY A 229 -11.89 -0.41 -38.67
CA GLY A 229 -12.87 0.67 -38.62
C GLY A 229 -12.76 1.52 -37.36
N ASN A 230 -13.09 2.81 -37.45
CA ASN A 230 -13.19 3.75 -36.33
C ASN A 230 -14.28 3.28 -35.34
N SER A 231 -13.93 2.29 -34.52
CA SER A 231 -14.83 1.69 -33.54
C SER A 231 -14.79 2.54 -32.28
N ASN A 232 -15.78 3.42 -32.15
CA ASN A 232 -16.09 4.09 -30.89
C ASN A 232 -16.38 3.03 -29.80
N ILE A 233 -16.15 3.39 -28.53
CA ILE A 233 -16.32 2.50 -27.36
C ILE A 233 -17.70 1.80 -27.39
N ILE A 234 -18.76 2.57 -27.66
CA ILE A 234 -20.14 2.07 -27.73
C ILE A 234 -20.32 1.07 -28.87
N THR A 235 -19.75 1.35 -30.05
CA THR A 235 -19.82 0.46 -31.21
C THR A 235 -19.10 -0.85 -30.93
N GLY A 236 -17.93 -0.80 -30.29
CA GLY A 236 -17.19 -1.99 -29.87
C GLY A 236 -17.97 -2.86 -28.88
N LEU A 237 -18.58 -2.26 -27.86
CA LEU A 237 -19.44 -2.99 -26.91
C LEU A 237 -20.66 -3.61 -27.61
N LYS A 238 -21.36 -2.86 -28.47
CA LYS A 238 -22.49 -3.37 -29.25
C LYS A 238 -22.08 -4.56 -30.13
N GLN A 239 -20.91 -4.49 -30.76
CA GLN A 239 -20.40 -5.58 -31.59
C GLN A 239 -20.07 -6.83 -30.76
N MET A 240 -19.48 -6.67 -29.58
CA MET A 240 -19.19 -7.78 -28.66
C MET A 240 -20.49 -8.46 -28.20
N VAL A 241 -21.50 -7.67 -27.84
CA VAL A 241 -22.83 -8.19 -27.43
C VAL A 241 -23.53 -8.87 -28.61
N LYS A 242 -23.45 -8.31 -29.82
CA LYS A 242 -24.02 -8.94 -31.03
C LYS A 242 -23.34 -10.27 -31.39
N GLU A 243 -22.04 -10.39 -31.13
CA GLU A 243 -21.23 -11.58 -31.46
C GLU A 243 -21.44 -12.76 -30.49
N GLY A 244 -21.60 -12.49 -29.19
CA GLY A 244 -21.66 -13.57 -28.18
C GLY A 244 -22.63 -13.33 -27.03
N GLY A 245 -23.55 -12.38 -27.16
CA GLY A 245 -24.46 -11.96 -26.11
C GLY A 245 -23.78 -11.18 -24.98
N ILE A 246 -24.56 -10.84 -23.95
CA ILE A 246 -24.11 -10.03 -22.80
C ILE A 246 -22.99 -10.74 -22.02
N ARG A 247 -23.12 -12.06 -21.82
CA ARG A 247 -22.10 -12.85 -21.09
C ARG A 247 -20.74 -12.83 -21.77
N SER A 248 -20.67 -12.57 -23.07
CA SER A 248 -19.39 -12.48 -23.78
C SER A 248 -18.51 -11.35 -23.23
N LEU A 249 -19.06 -10.28 -22.67
CA LEU A 249 -18.29 -9.15 -22.14
C LEU A 249 -17.27 -9.57 -21.06
N TRP A 250 -17.52 -10.68 -20.36
CA TRP A 250 -16.64 -11.24 -19.33
C TRP A 250 -15.71 -12.36 -19.83
N ARG A 251 -15.65 -12.60 -21.15
CA ARG A 251 -14.77 -13.66 -21.70
C ARG A 251 -13.31 -13.38 -21.36
N GLY A 252 -12.66 -14.35 -20.72
CA GLY A 252 -11.29 -14.23 -20.19
C GLY A 252 -11.19 -13.71 -18.75
N ASN A 253 -12.27 -13.18 -18.15
CA ASN A 253 -12.23 -12.66 -16.78
C ASN A 253 -11.94 -13.74 -15.74
N GLY A 254 -12.43 -14.98 -15.95
CA GLY A 254 -12.13 -16.10 -15.04
C GLY A 254 -10.63 -16.31 -14.84
N VAL A 255 -9.84 -16.29 -15.93
CA VAL A 255 -8.37 -16.37 -15.86
C VAL A 255 -7.77 -15.17 -15.13
N ASN A 256 -8.33 -13.98 -15.37
CA ASN A 256 -7.89 -12.73 -14.75
C ASN A 256 -8.12 -12.69 -13.22
N VAL A 257 -9.15 -13.39 -12.72
CA VAL A 257 -9.42 -13.54 -11.29
C VAL A 257 -8.60 -14.68 -10.69
N ILE A 258 -8.58 -15.85 -11.32
CA ILE A 258 -7.84 -17.02 -10.82
C ILE A 258 -6.35 -16.72 -10.69
N LYS A 259 -5.76 -15.94 -11.60
CA LYS A 259 -4.33 -15.62 -11.56
C LYS A 259 -3.89 -14.80 -10.35
N ILE A 260 -4.80 -14.11 -9.66
CA ILE A 260 -4.46 -13.22 -8.54
C ILE A 260 -3.72 -13.99 -7.44
N ALA A 261 -4.30 -15.09 -6.97
CA ALA A 261 -3.75 -15.83 -5.84
C ALA A 261 -2.37 -16.47 -6.16
N PRO A 262 -2.18 -17.17 -7.30
CA PRO A 262 -0.87 -17.68 -7.69
C PRO A 262 0.17 -16.58 -7.92
N GLU A 263 -0.22 -15.44 -8.52
CA GLU A 263 0.67 -14.29 -8.75
C GLU A 263 1.19 -13.72 -7.44
N THR A 264 0.29 -13.50 -6.48
CA THR A 264 0.63 -13.05 -5.14
C THR A 264 1.51 -14.07 -4.40
N ALA A 265 1.15 -15.36 -4.42
CA ALA A 265 1.90 -16.42 -3.74
C ALA A 265 3.33 -16.56 -4.28
N MET A 266 3.51 -16.59 -5.61
CA MET A 266 4.83 -16.66 -6.23
C MET A 266 5.69 -15.45 -5.93
N LYS A 267 5.08 -14.25 -5.89
CA LYS A 267 5.78 -13.01 -5.55
C LYS A 267 6.30 -13.03 -4.12
N PHE A 268 5.47 -13.41 -3.15
CA PHE A 268 5.89 -13.54 -1.75
C PHE A 268 6.97 -14.61 -1.57
N TRP A 269 6.76 -15.80 -2.14
CA TRP A 269 7.74 -16.88 -2.07
C TRP A 269 9.09 -16.45 -2.64
N ALA A 270 9.10 -15.85 -3.83
CA ALA A 270 10.33 -15.38 -4.47
C ALA A 270 11.01 -14.28 -3.67
N TYR A 271 10.24 -13.34 -3.11
CA TYR A 271 10.77 -12.28 -2.25
C TYR A 271 11.48 -12.84 -1.02
N GLU A 272 10.88 -13.80 -0.33
CA GLU A 272 11.48 -14.49 0.81
C GLU A 272 12.78 -15.22 0.43
N GLN A 273 12.85 -15.84 -0.76
CA GLN A 273 14.09 -16.46 -1.23
C GLN A 273 15.18 -15.43 -1.53
N TYR A 274 14.87 -14.36 -2.27
CA TYR A 274 15.85 -13.32 -2.58
C TYR A 274 16.32 -12.60 -1.32
N LYS A 275 15.43 -12.37 -0.36
CA LYS A 275 15.78 -11.83 0.95
C LYS A 275 16.77 -12.73 1.69
N LYS A 276 16.53 -14.05 1.75
CA LYS A 276 17.48 -15.00 2.37
C LYS A 276 18.83 -15.00 1.69
N LEU A 277 18.88 -14.82 0.37
CA LEU A 277 20.12 -14.74 -0.40
C LEU A 277 20.89 -13.43 -0.16
N PHE A 278 20.20 -12.32 0.08
CA PHE A 278 20.83 -11.02 0.32
C PHE A 278 21.07 -10.71 1.80
N THR A 279 20.45 -11.45 2.72
CA THR A 279 20.68 -11.28 4.17
C THR A 279 22.02 -11.92 4.53
N SER A 280 23.07 -11.10 4.63
CA SER A 280 24.32 -11.49 5.29
C SER A 280 24.20 -11.39 6.82
N GLU A 281 25.19 -11.90 7.57
CA GLU A 281 25.23 -12.16 9.03
C GLU A 281 24.72 -11.03 9.97
N SER A 282 24.49 -9.81 9.47
CA SER A 282 23.92 -8.66 10.19
C SER A 282 22.40 -8.69 10.36
N GLY A 283 21.68 -9.65 9.76
CA GLY A 283 20.26 -9.90 10.01
C GLY A 283 19.28 -8.81 9.54
N LYS A 284 19.72 -7.78 8.82
CA LYS A 284 18.87 -6.71 8.28
C LYS A 284 19.29 -6.33 6.85
N LEU A 285 18.32 -6.35 5.93
CA LEU A 285 18.49 -5.90 4.55
C LEU A 285 18.47 -4.36 4.44
N GLY A 286 19.40 -3.81 3.68
CA GLY A 286 19.37 -2.40 3.28
C GLY A 286 18.22 -2.09 2.29
N THR A 287 17.85 -0.81 2.18
CA THR A 287 16.78 -0.35 1.26
C THR A 287 17.02 -0.76 -0.19
N ALA A 288 18.26 -0.68 -0.68
CA ALA A 288 18.62 -1.08 -2.03
C ALA A 288 18.46 -2.60 -2.25
N GLU A 289 18.86 -3.42 -1.27
CA GLU A 289 18.72 -4.88 -1.33
C GLU A 289 17.26 -5.31 -1.31
N ARG A 290 16.42 -4.65 -0.50
CA ARG A 290 14.96 -4.84 -0.50
C ARG A 290 14.35 -4.48 -1.84
N PHE A 291 14.78 -3.37 -2.44
CA PHE A 291 14.31 -2.96 -3.76
C PHE A 291 14.70 -3.97 -4.85
N VAL A 292 15.94 -4.46 -4.83
CA VAL A 292 16.41 -5.50 -5.77
C VAL A 292 15.66 -6.81 -5.54
N ALA A 293 15.50 -7.25 -4.29
CA ALA A 293 14.71 -8.43 -3.96
C ALA A 293 13.26 -8.32 -4.43
N GLY A 294 12.62 -7.18 -4.20
CA GLY A 294 11.25 -6.91 -4.64
C GLY A 294 11.11 -6.92 -6.17
N SER A 295 12.08 -6.31 -6.87
CA SER A 295 12.12 -6.27 -8.33
C SER A 295 12.31 -7.66 -8.94
N LEU A 296 13.26 -8.44 -8.41
CA LEU A 296 13.50 -9.82 -8.84
C LEU A 296 12.30 -10.73 -8.52
N ALA A 297 11.69 -10.57 -7.34
CA ALA A 297 10.48 -11.29 -6.97
C ALA A 297 9.31 -11.00 -7.92
N GLY A 298 9.14 -9.73 -8.28
CA GLY A 298 8.15 -9.29 -9.29
C GLY A 298 8.42 -9.92 -10.66
N ALA A 299 9.67 -9.91 -11.12
CA ALA A 299 10.06 -10.52 -12.39
C ALA A 299 9.84 -12.04 -12.41
N THR A 300 10.20 -12.73 -11.32
CA THR A 300 10.01 -14.18 -11.17
C THR A 300 8.53 -14.55 -11.15
N ALA A 301 7.71 -13.85 -10.35
CA ALA A 301 6.27 -14.05 -10.34
C ALA A 301 5.64 -13.80 -11.72
N GLN A 302 6.04 -12.71 -12.39
CA GLN A 302 5.56 -12.39 -13.74
C GLN A 302 5.92 -13.49 -14.75
N THR A 303 7.14 -14.04 -14.67
CA THR A 303 7.60 -15.12 -15.56
C THR A 303 6.79 -16.40 -15.35
N SER A 304 6.51 -16.76 -14.09
CA SER A 304 5.72 -17.95 -13.75
C SER A 304 4.25 -17.81 -14.15
N ILE A 305 3.67 -16.62 -14.03
CA ILE A 305 2.25 -16.35 -14.34
C ILE A 305 2.01 -16.03 -15.82
N TYR A 306 3.06 -15.75 -16.58
CA TYR A 306 2.96 -15.34 -17.98
C TYR A 306 2.07 -16.24 -18.87
N PRO A 307 2.10 -17.58 -18.75
CA PRO A 307 1.18 -18.46 -19.48
C PRO A 307 -0.30 -18.13 -19.27
N MET A 308 -0.70 -17.73 -18.06
CA MET A 308 -2.07 -17.31 -17.74
C MET A 308 -2.42 -15.98 -18.40
N GLU A 309 -1.45 -15.06 -18.57
CA GLU A 309 -1.68 -13.81 -19.28
C GLU A 309 -1.98 -14.04 -20.77
N VAL A 310 -1.23 -14.96 -21.40
CA VAL A 310 -1.49 -15.36 -22.78
C VAL A 310 -2.87 -16.01 -22.90
N LEU A 311 -3.22 -16.92 -21.99
CA LEU A 311 -4.55 -17.54 -21.98
C LEU A 311 -5.68 -16.51 -21.84
N LYS A 312 -5.52 -15.53 -20.94
CA LYS A 312 -6.47 -14.42 -20.78
C LYS A 312 -6.67 -13.69 -22.10
N THR A 313 -5.59 -13.27 -22.77
CA THR A 313 -5.66 -12.52 -24.03
C THR A 313 -6.30 -13.36 -25.14
N ARG A 314 -5.92 -14.65 -25.25
CA ARG A 314 -6.46 -15.59 -26.24
C ARG A 314 -7.97 -15.81 -26.07
N LEU A 315 -8.43 -15.98 -24.83
CA LEU A 315 -9.85 -16.10 -24.53
C LEU A 315 -10.60 -14.79 -24.84
N ALA A 316 -10.07 -13.64 -24.45
CA ALA A 316 -10.72 -12.35 -24.65
C ALA A 316 -10.95 -12.03 -26.14
N VAL A 317 -9.97 -12.36 -26.98
CA VAL A 317 -9.98 -12.15 -28.45
C VAL A 317 -10.75 -13.25 -29.18
N GLY A 318 -10.84 -14.45 -28.60
CA GLY A 318 -11.47 -15.61 -29.23
C GLY A 318 -12.95 -15.39 -29.56
N ARG A 319 -13.39 -15.97 -30.68
CA ARG A 319 -14.79 -15.96 -31.12
C ARG A 319 -15.67 -16.89 -30.28
N THR A 320 -16.97 -16.65 -30.27
CA THR A 320 -17.95 -17.49 -29.60
C THR A 320 -17.89 -18.91 -30.16
N GLY A 321 -17.75 -19.89 -29.26
CA GLY A 321 -17.58 -21.31 -29.62
C GLY A 321 -16.14 -21.74 -29.95
N GLN A 322 -15.18 -20.82 -30.06
CA GLN A 322 -13.78 -21.19 -30.38
C GLN A 322 -13.10 -21.97 -29.24
N TYR A 323 -13.42 -21.63 -27.99
CA TYR A 323 -12.90 -22.27 -26.78
C TYR A 323 -14.07 -22.57 -25.83
N SER A 324 -14.12 -23.78 -25.27
CA SER A 324 -15.10 -24.13 -24.24
C SER A 324 -14.72 -23.62 -22.85
N GLY A 325 -13.43 -23.32 -22.63
CA GLY A 325 -12.90 -22.79 -21.37
C GLY A 325 -11.39 -22.60 -21.39
N MET A 326 -10.81 -22.31 -20.22
CA MET A 326 -9.37 -22.08 -20.04
C MET A 326 -8.53 -23.31 -20.43
N PHE A 327 -8.92 -24.51 -19.98
CA PHE A 327 -8.19 -25.75 -20.26
C PHE A 327 -8.23 -26.14 -21.75
N ASP A 328 -9.38 -25.98 -22.41
CA ASP A 328 -9.50 -26.20 -23.85
C ASP A 328 -8.66 -25.20 -24.64
N CYS A 329 -8.64 -23.92 -24.21
CA CYS A 329 -7.75 -22.91 -24.79
C CYS A 329 -6.27 -23.30 -24.65
N ALA A 330 -5.83 -23.73 -23.46
CA ALA A 330 -4.47 -24.18 -23.23
C ALA A 330 -4.10 -25.41 -24.08
N LYS A 331 -4.99 -26.42 -24.13
CA LYS A 331 -4.78 -27.62 -24.95
C LYS A 331 -4.63 -27.27 -26.43
N LYS A 332 -5.52 -26.42 -26.97
CA LYS A 332 -5.47 -25.99 -28.38
C LYS A 332 -4.22 -25.17 -28.69
N ILE A 333 -3.77 -24.30 -27.80
CA ILE A 333 -2.51 -23.56 -27.97
C ILE A 333 -1.33 -24.52 -27.99
N MET A 334 -1.27 -25.46 -27.04
CA MET A 334 -0.19 -26.44 -26.97
C MET A 334 -0.10 -27.29 -28.23
N GLN A 335 -1.25 -27.77 -28.74
CA GLN A 335 -1.30 -28.61 -29.93
C GLN A 335 -0.96 -27.87 -31.23
N LYS A 336 -1.35 -26.59 -31.36
CA LYS A 336 -1.18 -25.82 -32.61
C LYS A 336 0.12 -25.02 -32.68
N GLU A 337 0.57 -24.47 -31.55
CA GLU A 337 1.70 -23.51 -31.52
C GLU A 337 2.86 -23.98 -30.62
N GLY A 338 2.65 -24.99 -29.78
CA GLY A 338 3.63 -25.50 -28.83
C GLY A 338 3.86 -24.60 -27.60
N ILE A 339 4.79 -25.02 -26.74
CA ILE A 339 5.05 -24.39 -25.43
C ILE A 339 5.50 -22.92 -25.52
N ARG A 340 6.24 -22.56 -26.58
CA ARG A 340 6.76 -21.19 -26.77
C ARG A 340 5.64 -20.16 -26.95
N ALA A 341 4.45 -20.58 -27.37
CA ALA A 341 3.30 -19.71 -27.54
C ALA A 341 2.84 -19.07 -26.23
N PHE A 342 2.98 -19.79 -25.12
CA PHE A 342 2.64 -19.30 -23.78
C PHE A 342 3.55 -18.19 -23.28
N TYR A 343 4.65 -17.87 -23.98
CA TYR A 343 5.58 -16.80 -23.67
C TYR A 343 5.66 -15.71 -24.76
N LYS A 344 4.72 -15.72 -25.71
CA LYS A 344 4.63 -14.67 -26.75
C LYS A 344 4.33 -13.32 -26.11
N GLY A 345 5.16 -12.32 -26.42
CA GLY A 345 5.05 -10.97 -25.88
C GLY A 345 5.80 -10.75 -24.56
N TYR A 346 6.57 -11.73 -24.09
CA TYR A 346 7.30 -11.62 -22.81
C TYR A 346 8.34 -10.48 -22.83
N ILE A 347 9.09 -10.34 -23.92
CA ILE A 347 10.09 -9.26 -24.08
C ILE A 347 9.45 -7.85 -23.97
N PRO A 348 8.43 -7.49 -24.77
CA PRO A 348 7.80 -6.17 -24.63
C PRO A 348 7.10 -6.00 -23.27
N ASN A 349 6.71 -7.10 -22.60
CA ASN A 349 6.20 -7.02 -21.23
C ASN A 349 7.27 -6.53 -20.25
N ILE A 350 8.42 -7.19 -20.19
CA ILE A 350 9.52 -6.83 -19.27
C ILE A 350 10.06 -5.42 -19.59
N LEU A 351 10.26 -5.10 -20.87
CA LEU A 351 10.69 -3.77 -21.30
C LEU A 351 9.67 -2.67 -20.94
N GLY A 352 8.38 -3.00 -20.85
CA GLY A 352 7.33 -2.05 -20.50
C GLY A 352 7.20 -1.78 -19.00
N ILE A 353 7.59 -2.74 -18.15
CA ILE A 353 7.50 -2.62 -16.69
C ILE A 353 8.46 -1.54 -16.17
N ILE A 354 9.68 -1.47 -16.69
CA ILE A 354 10.71 -0.52 -16.25
C ILE A 354 10.27 0.95 -16.41
N PRO A 355 9.89 1.44 -17.60
CA PRO A 355 9.46 2.82 -17.78
C PRO A 355 8.13 3.10 -17.06
N TYR A 356 7.24 2.10 -16.98
CA TYR A 356 6.01 2.23 -16.20
C TYR A 356 6.33 2.55 -14.73
N ALA A 357 7.11 1.70 -14.07
CA ALA A 357 7.41 1.83 -12.66
C ALA A 357 8.25 3.08 -12.35
N GLY A 358 9.25 3.40 -13.18
CA GLY A 358 10.10 4.58 -12.99
C GLY A 358 9.33 5.90 -13.08
N ILE A 359 8.42 6.02 -14.06
CA ILE A 359 7.61 7.23 -14.26
C ILE A 359 6.51 7.33 -13.21
N ASP A 360 5.87 6.22 -12.87
CA ASP A 360 4.85 6.16 -11.82
C ASP A 360 5.44 6.62 -10.49
N LEU A 361 6.60 6.07 -10.08
CA LEU A 361 7.25 6.47 -8.84
C LEU A 361 7.67 7.95 -8.86
N ALA A 362 8.35 8.40 -9.91
CA ALA A 362 8.86 9.77 -10.00
C ALA A 362 7.74 10.82 -9.94
N ILE A 363 6.63 10.58 -10.66
CA ILE A 363 5.49 11.50 -10.67
C ILE A 363 4.74 11.43 -9.34
N TYR A 364 4.55 10.24 -8.78
CA TYR A 364 3.90 10.09 -7.48
C TYR A 364 4.64 10.88 -6.39
N GLU A 365 5.95 10.69 -6.28
CA GLU A 365 6.78 11.39 -5.29
C GLU A 365 6.79 12.89 -5.53
N THR A 366 6.90 13.33 -6.79
CA THR A 366 6.87 14.76 -7.12
C THR A 366 5.54 15.40 -6.72
N LEU A 367 4.41 14.77 -7.04
CA LEU A 367 3.08 15.29 -6.71
C LEU A 367 2.81 15.25 -5.20
N LYS A 368 3.18 14.16 -4.53
CA LYS A 368 3.03 14.01 -3.07
C LYS A 368 3.84 15.09 -2.34
N ASN A 369 5.11 15.26 -2.71
CA ASN A 369 6.01 16.23 -2.08
C ASN A 369 5.58 17.67 -2.37
N TYR A 370 5.14 17.98 -3.59
CA TYR A 370 4.61 19.29 -3.94
C TYR A 370 3.37 19.64 -3.09
N TRP A 371 2.44 18.68 -2.93
CA TRP A 371 1.26 18.91 -2.11
C TRP A 371 1.62 19.14 -0.63
N LEU A 372 2.52 18.31 -0.08
CA LEU A 372 2.98 18.45 1.30
C LEU A 372 3.64 19.82 1.54
N GLN A 373 4.49 20.30 0.63
CA GLN A 373 5.16 21.59 0.78
C GLN A 373 4.19 22.78 0.78
N ASN A 374 3.09 22.69 0.03
CA ASN A 374 2.16 23.81 -0.15
C ASN A 374 0.96 23.79 0.81
N HIS A 375 0.57 22.61 1.31
CA HIS A 375 -0.67 22.43 2.09
C HIS A 375 -0.49 21.79 3.47
N ALA A 376 0.65 21.16 3.79
CA ALA A 376 0.89 20.61 5.12
C ALA A 376 1.41 21.70 6.09
N LYS A 377 0.52 22.58 6.55
CA LYS A 377 0.83 23.48 7.68
C LYS A 377 0.59 22.82 9.04
N ASP A 378 -0.43 21.95 9.14
CA ASP A 378 -0.90 21.39 10.43
C ASP A 378 -1.10 19.85 10.40
N SER A 379 -0.76 19.16 9.30
CA SER A 379 -0.92 17.69 9.16
C SER A 379 0.07 17.13 8.14
N ALA A 380 0.89 16.17 8.56
CA ALA A 380 1.82 15.44 7.68
C ALA A 380 1.14 14.38 6.80
N ASN A 381 -0.18 14.19 6.95
CA ASN A 381 -0.95 13.24 6.17
C ASN A 381 -1.69 13.98 5.03
N PRO A 382 -1.42 13.66 3.75
CA PRO A 382 -2.16 14.23 2.62
C PRO A 382 -3.64 13.86 2.60
N GLY A 383 -4.05 12.87 3.39
CA GLY A 383 -5.36 12.29 3.33
C GLY A 383 -5.50 11.33 2.16
N VAL A 384 -6.39 10.35 2.33
CA VAL A 384 -6.57 9.23 1.37
C VAL A 384 -6.92 9.73 -0.04
N LEU A 385 -7.71 10.80 -0.16
CA LEU A 385 -8.12 11.34 -1.46
C LEU A 385 -6.95 11.95 -2.25
N VAL A 386 -6.02 12.63 -1.57
CA VAL A 386 -4.85 13.21 -2.23
C VAL A 386 -3.90 12.10 -2.66
N LEU A 387 -3.64 11.11 -1.80
CA LEU A 387 -2.82 9.95 -2.14
C LEU A 387 -3.40 9.18 -3.34
N LEU A 388 -4.72 8.96 -3.36
CA LEU A 388 -5.41 8.34 -4.50
C LEU A 388 -5.32 9.21 -5.77
N GLY A 389 -5.41 10.53 -5.64
CA GLY A 389 -5.24 11.48 -6.75
C GLY A 389 -3.84 11.43 -7.34
N CYS A 390 -2.81 11.54 -6.50
CA CYS A 390 -1.40 11.43 -6.86
C CYS A 390 -1.11 10.09 -7.53
N GLY A 391 -1.55 8.97 -6.92
CA GLY A 391 -1.37 7.63 -7.46
C GLY A 391 -2.09 7.41 -8.80
N THR A 392 -3.31 7.93 -8.94
CA THR A 392 -4.05 7.82 -10.22
C THR A 392 -3.37 8.62 -11.33
N ALA A 393 -2.90 9.83 -11.03
CA ALA A 393 -2.19 10.67 -11.99
C ALA A 393 -0.85 10.05 -12.40
N SER A 394 -0.06 9.59 -11.44
CA SER A 394 1.24 8.95 -11.70
C SER A 394 1.10 7.67 -12.52
N SER A 395 0.15 6.80 -12.15
CA SER A 395 -0.10 5.54 -12.86
C SER A 395 -0.60 5.77 -14.28
N THR A 396 -1.37 6.85 -14.51
CA THR A 396 -1.83 7.27 -15.84
C THR A 396 -0.65 7.69 -16.72
N CYS A 397 0.28 8.49 -16.19
CA CYS A 397 1.47 8.91 -16.91
C CYS A 397 2.42 7.73 -17.19
N GLY A 398 2.64 6.84 -16.22
CA GLY A 398 3.39 5.61 -16.43
C GLY A 398 2.76 4.71 -17.50
N GLN A 399 1.43 4.61 -17.53
CA GLN A 399 0.70 3.89 -18.58
C GLN A 399 0.87 4.53 -19.94
N LEU A 400 0.83 5.86 -20.06
CA LEU A 400 1.03 6.57 -21.33
C LEU A 400 2.42 6.26 -21.91
N ALA A 401 3.47 6.37 -21.11
CA ALA A 401 4.83 6.13 -21.57
C ALA A 401 5.08 4.67 -21.98
N SER A 402 4.52 3.71 -21.23
CA SER A 402 4.67 2.27 -21.51
C SER A 402 3.63 1.70 -22.49
N TYR A 403 2.64 2.50 -22.90
CA TYR A 403 1.50 2.03 -23.70
C TYR A 403 1.90 1.39 -25.03
N PRO A 404 2.88 1.92 -25.80
CA PRO A 404 3.30 1.29 -27.05
C PRO A 404 3.78 -0.15 -26.86
N LEU A 405 4.54 -0.42 -25.79
CA LEU A 405 5.01 -1.76 -25.45
C LEU A 405 3.86 -2.66 -24.98
N ALA A 406 2.90 -2.10 -24.23
CA ALA A 406 1.70 -2.80 -23.83
C ALA A 406 0.84 -3.22 -25.04
N LEU A 407 0.68 -2.36 -26.07
CA LEU A 407 -0.02 -2.69 -27.30
C LEU A 407 0.68 -3.82 -28.07
N ILE A 408 2.00 -3.70 -28.25
CA ILE A 408 2.81 -4.70 -28.96
C ILE A 408 2.68 -6.05 -28.26
N ARG A 409 2.79 -6.08 -26.92
CA ARG A 409 2.57 -7.27 -26.11
C ARG A 409 1.22 -7.92 -26.41
N THR A 410 0.13 -7.17 -26.31
CA THR A 410 -1.23 -7.72 -26.54
C THR A 410 -1.39 -8.24 -27.97
N ARG A 411 -0.90 -7.51 -28.98
CA ARG A 411 -0.98 -7.97 -30.38
C ARG A 411 -0.14 -9.23 -30.60
N MET A 412 1.07 -9.33 -30.04
CA MET A 412 1.89 -10.54 -30.11
C MET A 412 1.21 -11.75 -29.46
N GLN A 413 0.58 -11.55 -28.30
CA GLN A 413 -0.21 -12.58 -27.62
C GLN A 413 -1.44 -13.04 -28.44
N ALA A 414 -1.98 -12.17 -29.30
CA ALA A 414 -3.14 -12.46 -30.13
C ALA A 414 -2.82 -12.92 -31.56
N GLN A 415 -1.56 -12.81 -32.03
CA GLN A 415 -1.19 -13.02 -33.44
C GLN A 415 -1.69 -14.34 -34.03
N ALA A 416 -1.54 -15.47 -33.31
CA ALA A 416 -2.00 -16.77 -33.84
C ALA A 416 -3.52 -17.04 -33.71
N SER A 417 -4.29 -16.11 -33.13
CA SER A 417 -5.75 -16.17 -33.12
C SER A 417 -6.34 -15.58 -34.39
N ILE A 418 -5.50 -14.91 -35.21
CA ILE A 418 -5.86 -14.32 -36.49
C ILE A 418 -5.34 -15.25 -37.58
N GLU A 419 -6.24 -16.01 -38.19
CA GLU A 419 -5.92 -16.90 -39.31
C GLU A 419 -5.30 -16.12 -40.48
N GLY A 420 -4.19 -16.63 -41.02
CA GLY A 420 -3.47 -16.04 -42.16
C GLY A 420 -2.57 -14.84 -41.83
N ALA A 421 -2.48 -14.38 -40.58
CA ALA A 421 -1.59 -13.28 -40.21
C ALA A 421 -0.13 -13.77 -40.03
N PRO A 422 0.87 -13.06 -40.60
CA PRO A 422 2.28 -13.40 -40.38
C PRO A 422 2.65 -13.24 -38.91
N GLN A 423 3.39 -14.20 -38.36
CA GLN A 423 3.93 -14.15 -37.00
C GLN A 423 5.14 -13.21 -36.99
N LEU A 424 4.91 -11.96 -36.58
CA LEU A 424 5.95 -10.93 -36.57
C LEU A 424 6.58 -10.83 -35.19
N ASN A 425 7.91 -10.69 -35.15
CA ASN A 425 8.63 -10.30 -33.95
C ASN A 425 8.26 -8.87 -33.52
N MET A 426 8.70 -8.46 -32.32
CA MET A 426 8.41 -7.15 -31.74
C MET A 426 8.73 -5.99 -32.70
N GLY A 427 9.92 -5.98 -33.31
CA GLY A 427 10.35 -4.91 -34.21
C GLY A 427 9.55 -4.88 -35.53
N GLY A 428 9.25 -6.04 -36.10
CA GLY A 428 8.42 -6.16 -37.30
C GLY A 428 6.98 -5.69 -37.04
N LEU A 429 6.43 -5.99 -35.87
CA LEU A 429 5.10 -5.53 -35.47
C LEU A 429 5.07 -4.02 -35.24
N PHE A 430 6.06 -3.47 -34.55
CA PHE A 430 6.22 -2.02 -34.37
C PHE A 430 6.28 -1.28 -35.71
N ARG A 431 7.18 -1.70 -36.61
CA ARG A 431 7.31 -1.11 -37.96
C ARG A 431 6.01 -1.20 -38.76
N LYS A 432 5.33 -2.35 -38.72
CA LYS A 432 4.04 -2.54 -39.40
C LYS A 432 2.95 -1.62 -38.87
N ILE A 433 2.89 -1.40 -37.55
CA ILE A 433 1.90 -0.49 -36.94
C ILE A 433 2.21 0.95 -37.36
N VAL A 434 3.45 1.40 -37.19
CA VAL A 434 3.83 2.77 -37.53
C VAL A 434 3.63 3.05 -39.03
N ALA A 435 3.97 2.10 -39.90
CA ALA A 435 3.79 2.26 -41.35
C ALA A 435 2.32 2.26 -41.82
N LYS A 436 1.43 1.50 -41.16
CA LYS A 436 0.02 1.39 -41.58
C LYS A 436 -0.95 2.29 -40.82
N GLU A 437 -0.71 2.51 -39.54
CA GLU A 437 -1.62 3.17 -38.60
C GLU A 437 -1.02 4.48 -38.04
N GLY A 438 0.23 4.80 -38.38
CA GLY A 438 0.97 5.93 -37.81
C GLY A 438 1.38 5.70 -36.34
N PHE A 439 2.04 6.70 -35.75
CA PHE A 439 2.49 6.64 -34.36
C PHE A 439 1.31 6.54 -33.36
N LEU A 440 0.21 7.24 -33.64
CA LEU A 440 -1.01 7.18 -32.82
C LEU A 440 -1.66 5.78 -32.82
N GLY A 441 -1.37 4.94 -33.83
CA GLY A 441 -1.77 3.54 -33.83
C GLY A 441 -1.25 2.75 -32.63
N LEU A 442 -0.10 3.16 -32.06
CA LEU A 442 0.49 2.55 -30.85
C LEU A 442 -0.37 2.76 -29.59
N TYR A 443 -1.28 3.73 -29.60
CA TYR A 443 -2.13 4.11 -28.46
C TYR A 443 -3.57 3.56 -28.57
N ARG A 444 -3.82 2.62 -29.49
CA ARG A 444 -5.16 2.04 -29.64
C ARG A 444 -5.65 1.34 -28.38
N GLY A 445 -6.92 1.56 -28.04
CA GLY A 445 -7.55 1.01 -26.84
C GLY A 445 -7.29 1.80 -25.55
N ILE A 446 -6.61 2.96 -25.62
CA ILE A 446 -6.31 3.76 -24.43
C ILE A 446 -7.57 4.37 -23.77
N GLY A 447 -8.60 4.69 -24.57
CA GLY A 447 -9.87 5.21 -24.07
C GLY A 447 -10.55 4.27 -23.06
N PRO A 448 -10.87 3.01 -23.42
CA PRO A 448 -11.38 2.02 -22.47
C PRO A 448 -10.47 1.79 -21.26
N ASN A 449 -9.15 1.92 -21.44
CA ASN A 449 -8.19 1.78 -20.36
C ASN A 449 -8.37 2.89 -19.31
N PHE A 450 -8.45 4.16 -19.72
CA PHE A 450 -8.70 5.28 -18.80
C PHE A 450 -10.08 5.24 -18.17
N LEU A 451 -11.12 4.91 -18.95
CA LEU A 451 -12.48 4.78 -18.44
C LEU A 451 -12.58 3.71 -17.33
N LYS A 452 -11.70 2.71 -17.36
CA LYS A 452 -11.64 1.64 -16.36
C LYS A 452 -10.93 2.05 -15.06
N VAL A 453 -9.99 2.99 -15.08
CA VAL A 453 -9.12 3.28 -13.92
C VAL A 453 -9.95 3.72 -12.70
N LEU A 454 -10.79 4.75 -12.85
CA LEU A 454 -11.57 5.27 -11.72
C LEU A 454 -12.54 4.23 -11.14
N PRO A 455 -13.39 3.54 -11.93
CA PRO A 455 -14.23 2.48 -11.39
C PRO A 455 -13.44 1.35 -10.71
N ALA A 456 -12.28 0.96 -11.27
CA ALA A 456 -11.47 -0.09 -10.68
C ALA A 456 -10.96 0.30 -9.29
N VAL A 457 -10.45 1.52 -9.14
CA VAL A 457 -9.95 2.05 -7.87
C VAL A 457 -11.08 2.18 -6.85
N SER A 458 -12.20 2.78 -7.23
CA SER A 458 -13.35 2.99 -6.34
C SER A 458 -13.96 1.66 -5.86
N ILE A 459 -14.16 0.69 -6.76
CA ILE A 459 -14.71 -0.62 -6.38
C ILE A 459 -13.75 -1.36 -5.46
N SER A 460 -12.44 -1.37 -5.77
CA SER A 460 -11.44 -2.01 -4.91
C SER A 460 -11.45 -1.40 -3.51
N TYR A 461 -11.48 -0.07 -3.40
CA TYR A 461 -11.48 0.63 -2.12
C TYR A 461 -12.72 0.27 -1.29
N VAL A 462 -13.93 0.43 -1.84
CA VAL A 462 -15.18 0.13 -1.13
C VAL A 462 -15.23 -1.33 -0.68
N VAL A 463 -14.83 -2.27 -1.55
CA VAL A 463 -14.83 -3.68 -1.20
C VAL A 463 -13.78 -3.98 -0.14
N TYR A 464 -12.59 -3.38 -0.24
CA TYR A 464 -11.53 -3.57 0.76
C TYR A 464 -11.98 -3.09 2.15
N GLU A 465 -12.54 -1.89 2.25
CA GLU A 465 -13.06 -1.34 3.50
C GLU A 465 -14.19 -2.20 4.10
N LYS A 466 -15.13 -2.65 3.26
CA LYS A 466 -16.20 -3.55 3.72
C LYS A 466 -15.68 -4.90 4.18
N MET A 467 -14.70 -5.47 3.47
CA MET A 467 -14.07 -6.73 3.84
C MET A 467 -13.26 -6.59 5.13
N LYS A 468 -12.61 -5.44 5.35
CA LYS A 468 -11.91 -5.16 6.61
C LYS A 468 -12.85 -5.22 7.80
N VAL A 469 -13.96 -4.47 7.72
CA VAL A 469 -15.02 -4.47 8.75
C VAL A 469 -15.58 -5.88 8.99
N GLN A 470 -15.85 -6.64 7.93
CA GLN A 470 -16.39 -8.00 8.06
C GLN A 470 -15.40 -9.02 8.64
N LEU A 471 -14.10 -8.85 8.36
CA LEU A 471 -13.05 -9.74 8.86
C LEU A 471 -12.54 -9.33 10.25
N GLY A 472 -13.00 -8.19 10.78
CA GLY A 472 -12.56 -7.64 12.06
C GLY A 472 -11.10 -7.20 12.03
N ILE A 473 -10.70 -6.50 10.97
CA ILE A 473 -9.35 -5.90 10.77
C ILE A 473 -9.44 -4.41 10.43
#